data_AF-A0A662PUK6-F1
#
_entry.id   AF-A0A662PUK6-F1
#
_cell.length_a   1.000
_cell.length_b   1.000
_cell.length_c   1.000
_cell.angle_alpha   90.00
_cell.angle_beta   90.00
_cell.angle_gamma   90.00
#
_symmetry.space_group_name_H-M   'P 1'
#
loop_
_entity.id
_entity.type
_entity.pdbx_description
1 polymer ?
#
loop_
_entity_poly.entity_id
_entity_poly.type
_entity_poly.pdbx_seq_one_letter_code
_entity_poly.pdbx_strand_id
1 'polypeptide(L)'
;AKIVSEKTHIPRIVFIPRDLADRLREWIKGKEPDHYVFHNERGPQYPLNPKHVRRAFQSALARLGYLKRDASNRGWEYHIHGLRRSFKTILQNAGMDGLKIEILMGHDVGIDRSYYRPSEAELAKEWKEYERYLMLETPETAISVKEREEIIKAATLQALEQTWLALNPNQPPEDLYTNAARFELGHDPDTDEKMRILRTAIQSYIRLVKEFDHTQMTKAFQRAMTETEKEKKKRKRKRR
;
A
#
# COMPACT_ATOMS: atom_id res chain seq x y z
N ALA A 1 20.13 -7.18 18.75
CA ALA A 1 19.93 -8.53 19.32
C ALA A 1 21.26 -9.26 19.42
N LYS A 2 21.51 -10.01 20.49
CA LYS A 2 22.69 -10.89 20.61
C LYS A 2 22.34 -12.25 20.04
N ILE A 3 23.15 -12.77 19.13
CA ILE A 3 22.95 -14.05 18.45
C ILE A 3 24.19 -14.90 18.64
N VAL A 4 24.01 -16.15 19.06
CA VAL A 4 25.07 -17.15 19.15
C VAL A 4 24.98 -18.06 17.92
N SER A 5 26.10 -18.25 17.23
CA SER A 5 26.18 -19.21 16.12
C SER A 5 26.32 -20.63 16.66
N GLU A 6 25.54 -21.58 16.14
CA GLU A 6 25.69 -23.00 16.49
C GLU A 6 27.06 -23.56 16.05
N LYS A 7 27.64 -23.04 14.98
CA LYS A 7 28.91 -23.56 14.44
C LYS A 7 30.13 -23.07 15.21
N THR A 8 30.14 -21.80 15.57
CA THR A 8 31.32 -21.15 16.17
C THR A 8 31.15 -20.89 17.66
N HIS A 9 29.91 -20.93 18.18
CA HIS A 9 29.56 -20.53 19.55
C HIS A 9 29.97 -19.10 19.92
N ILE A 10 30.39 -18.30 18.94
CA ILE A 10 30.81 -16.92 19.17
C ILE A 10 29.55 -16.05 19.17
N PRO A 11 29.28 -15.32 20.27
CA PRO A 11 28.21 -14.33 20.28
C PRO A 11 28.55 -13.18 19.34
N ARG A 12 27.55 -12.68 18.63
CA ARG A 12 27.63 -11.45 17.85
C ARG A 12 26.39 -10.61 18.04
N ILE A 13 26.50 -9.33 17.73
CA ILE A 13 25.34 -8.45 17.67
C ILE A 13 24.89 -8.30 16.24
N VAL A 14 23.58 -8.37 16.09
CA VAL A 14 22.89 -8.02 14.85
C VAL A 14 21.88 -6.94 15.17
N PHE A 15 21.89 -5.88 14.39
CA PHE A 15 20.91 -4.82 14.46
C PHE A 15 19.71 -5.17 13.57
N ILE A 16 18.54 -4.74 14.00
CA ILE A 16 17.27 -5.01 13.32
C ILE A 16 16.72 -3.64 12.92
N PRO A 17 16.35 -3.43 11.65
CA PRO A 17 15.66 -2.21 11.21
C PRO A 17 14.45 -1.90 12.08
N ARG A 18 14.20 -0.62 12.36
CA ARG A 18 13.18 -0.18 13.32
C ARG A 18 11.79 -0.74 13.04
N ASP A 19 11.33 -0.72 11.79
CA ASP A 19 10.05 -1.28 11.36
C ASP A 19 9.91 -2.78 11.69
N LEU A 20 10.96 -3.54 11.43
CA LEU A 20 11.03 -4.95 11.80
C LEU A 20 11.14 -5.15 13.32
N ALA A 21 11.87 -4.27 14.02
CA ALA A 21 12.00 -4.32 15.47
C ALA A 21 10.65 -4.05 16.15
N ASP A 22 9.86 -3.12 15.64
CA ASP A 22 8.52 -2.79 16.16
C ASP A 22 7.56 -3.99 15.96
N ARG A 23 7.54 -4.57 14.76
CA ARG A 23 6.78 -5.80 14.48
C ARG A 23 7.21 -6.96 15.36
N LEU A 24 8.53 -7.11 15.59
CA LEU A 24 9.05 -8.17 16.46
C LEU A 24 8.68 -7.95 17.92
N ARG A 25 8.68 -6.70 18.42
CA ARG A 25 8.24 -6.36 19.78
C ARG A 25 6.78 -6.73 20.01
N GLU A 26 5.90 -6.40 19.06
CA GLU A 26 4.50 -6.78 19.17
C GLU A 26 4.34 -8.31 19.09
N TRP A 27 5.12 -8.99 18.23
CA TRP A 27 5.10 -10.45 18.12
C TRP A 27 5.49 -11.19 19.41
N ILE A 28 6.48 -10.67 20.15
CA ILE A 28 6.95 -11.29 21.40
C ILE A 28 6.16 -10.84 22.63
N LYS A 29 5.20 -9.93 22.47
CA LYS A 29 4.39 -9.43 23.58
C LYS A 29 3.63 -10.57 24.25
N GLY A 30 3.78 -10.68 25.57
CA GLY A 30 3.16 -11.76 26.35
C GLY A 30 3.89 -13.11 26.24
N LYS A 31 5.09 -13.18 25.64
CA LYS A 31 5.96 -14.35 25.75
C LYS A 31 6.88 -14.23 26.96
N GLU A 32 7.07 -15.34 27.67
CA GLU A 32 8.05 -15.46 28.74
C GLU A 32 9.50 -15.39 28.22
N PRO A 33 10.47 -14.99 29.05
CA PRO A 33 11.87 -14.85 28.63
C PRO A 33 12.55 -16.12 28.12
N ASP A 34 12.09 -17.30 28.55
CA ASP A 34 12.60 -18.62 28.17
C ASP A 34 11.96 -19.18 26.89
N HIS A 35 10.88 -18.54 26.41
CA HIS A 35 10.20 -18.94 25.19
C HIS A 35 11.04 -18.67 23.95
N TYR A 36 10.98 -19.60 22.99
CA TYR A 36 11.54 -19.35 21.67
C TYR A 36 10.75 -18.23 20.96
N VAL A 37 11.48 -17.23 20.46
CA VAL A 37 10.94 -16.10 19.68
C VAL A 37 10.06 -16.60 18.52
N PHE A 38 10.56 -17.61 17.80
CA PHE A 38 9.81 -18.33 16.77
C PHE A 38 9.73 -19.80 17.16
N HIS A 39 8.50 -20.28 17.33
CA HIS A 39 8.20 -21.62 17.79
C HIS A 39 7.29 -22.35 16.79
N ASN A 40 7.15 -23.66 16.98
CA ASN A 40 6.20 -24.44 16.20
C ASN A 40 4.82 -24.50 16.89
N GLU A 41 3.88 -25.21 16.26
CA GLU A 41 2.47 -25.32 16.69
C GLU A 41 2.29 -26.03 18.04
N ARG A 42 3.30 -26.77 18.52
CA ARG A 42 3.24 -27.43 19.84
C ARG A 42 3.36 -26.46 21.01
N GLY A 43 3.80 -25.23 20.74
CA GLY A 43 3.92 -24.18 21.74
C GLY A 43 5.30 -23.50 21.79
N PRO A 44 5.40 -22.40 22.55
CA PRO A 44 6.58 -21.53 22.62
C PRO A 44 7.85 -22.16 23.19
N GLN A 45 7.73 -23.30 23.87
CA GLN A 45 8.83 -24.11 24.39
C GLN A 45 9.50 -24.99 23.31
N TYR A 46 8.93 -25.08 22.11
CA TYR A 46 9.47 -25.89 21.03
C TYR A 46 9.94 -25.03 19.85
N PRO A 47 11.22 -25.06 19.47
CA PRO A 47 11.75 -24.18 18.44
C PRO A 47 11.16 -24.48 17.07
N LEU A 48 11.12 -23.46 16.21
CA LEU A 48 10.73 -23.61 14.82
C LEU A 48 11.82 -24.36 14.03
N ASN A 49 11.41 -25.39 13.28
CA ASN A 49 12.34 -26.17 12.46
C ASN A 49 12.83 -25.34 11.25
N PRO A 50 14.13 -25.31 10.92
CA PRO A 50 14.65 -24.62 9.73
C PRO A 50 13.97 -25.02 8.42
N LYS A 51 13.54 -26.29 8.28
CA LYS A 51 12.77 -26.75 7.12
C LYS A 51 11.41 -26.05 7.02
N HIS A 52 10.76 -25.77 8.16
CA HIS A 52 9.49 -25.05 8.20
C HIS A 52 9.68 -23.57 7.86
N VAL A 53 10.77 -22.94 8.31
CA VAL A 53 11.13 -21.57 7.90
C VAL A 53 11.26 -21.49 6.37
N ARG A 54 12.00 -22.44 5.76
CA ARG A 54 12.14 -22.50 4.31
C ARG A 54 10.80 -22.68 3.60
N ARG A 55 9.95 -23.59 4.08
CA ARG A 55 8.61 -23.82 3.52
C ARG A 55 7.73 -22.57 3.63
N ALA A 56 7.68 -21.95 4.81
CA ALA A 56 6.93 -20.72 5.03
C ALA A 56 7.36 -19.61 4.07
N PHE A 57 8.68 -19.44 3.87
CA PHE A 57 9.22 -18.49 2.90
C PHE A 57 8.78 -18.80 1.46
N GLN A 58 8.86 -20.06 1.03
CA GLN A 58 8.40 -20.49 -0.30
C GLN A 58 6.89 -20.30 -0.49
N SER A 59 6.09 -20.60 0.54
CA SER A 59 4.64 -20.37 0.53
C SER A 59 4.30 -18.88 0.42
N ALA A 60 5.05 -18.00 1.10
CA ALA A 60 4.89 -16.56 0.96
C ALA A 60 5.20 -16.10 -0.48
N LEU A 61 6.31 -16.57 -1.07
CA LEU A 61 6.65 -16.29 -2.46
C LEU A 61 5.58 -16.79 -3.44
N ALA A 62 5.01 -17.98 -3.20
CA ALA A 62 3.97 -18.55 -4.04
C ALA A 62 2.70 -17.68 -4.04
N ARG A 63 2.27 -17.25 -2.84
CA ARG A 63 1.11 -16.35 -2.67
C ARG A 63 1.29 -15.01 -3.39
N LEU A 64 2.53 -14.53 -3.49
CA LEU A 64 2.87 -13.28 -4.16
C LEU A 64 3.21 -13.45 -5.65
N GLY A 65 3.21 -14.67 -6.19
CA GLY A 65 3.56 -14.94 -7.59
C GLY A 65 5.07 -14.91 -7.90
N TYR A 66 5.94 -14.92 -6.89
CA TYR A 66 7.39 -14.84 -7.02
C TYR A 66 8.11 -16.19 -6.83
N LEU A 67 7.38 -17.29 -6.63
CA LEU A 67 8.00 -18.60 -6.51
C LEU A 67 8.41 -19.14 -7.90
N LYS A 68 9.59 -18.74 -8.36
CA LYS A 68 10.13 -19.09 -9.67
C LYS A 68 11.45 -19.85 -9.57
N ARG A 69 11.69 -20.73 -10.54
CA ARG A 69 12.97 -21.42 -10.71
C ARG A 69 14.01 -20.45 -11.27
N ASP A 70 15.26 -20.67 -10.90
CA ASP A 70 16.38 -19.95 -11.49
C ASP A 70 16.66 -20.46 -12.91
N ALA A 71 17.54 -19.77 -13.65
CA ALA A 71 17.93 -20.17 -15.01
C ALA A 71 18.56 -21.57 -15.08
N SER A 72 19.15 -22.06 -13.98
CA SER A 72 19.72 -23.41 -13.90
C SER A 72 18.65 -24.51 -13.74
N ASN A 73 17.42 -24.12 -13.42
CA ASN A 73 16.29 -24.99 -13.06
C ASN A 73 16.56 -25.93 -11.87
N ARG A 74 17.68 -25.73 -11.14
CA ARG A 74 18.05 -26.50 -9.94
C ARG A 74 17.69 -25.74 -8.66
N GLY A 75 17.64 -24.42 -8.73
CA GLY A 75 17.43 -23.52 -7.61
C GLY A 75 16.06 -22.87 -7.60
N TRP A 76 15.93 -21.89 -6.70
CA TRP A 76 14.84 -20.92 -6.68
C TRP A 76 15.45 -19.55 -6.87
N GLU A 77 14.80 -18.71 -7.66
CA GLU A 77 15.21 -17.32 -7.90
C GLU A 77 15.37 -16.58 -6.56
N TYR A 78 14.36 -16.67 -5.70
CA TYR A 78 14.41 -16.16 -4.33
C TYR A 78 14.58 -17.29 -3.32
N HIS A 79 15.54 -17.12 -2.41
CA HIS A 79 15.83 -18.05 -1.32
C HIS A 79 16.47 -17.31 -0.14
N ILE A 80 16.37 -17.87 1.06
CA ILE A 80 16.80 -17.21 2.32
C ILE A 80 18.29 -16.81 2.29
N HIS A 81 19.16 -17.64 1.73
CA HIS A 81 20.58 -17.29 1.58
C HIS A 81 20.79 -16.13 0.59
N GLY A 82 19.92 -16.01 -0.43
CA GLY A 82 19.88 -14.86 -1.33
C GLY A 82 19.58 -13.56 -0.58
N LEU A 83 18.62 -13.56 0.35
CA LEU A 83 18.34 -12.38 1.20
C LEU A 83 19.56 -11.94 2.01
N ARG A 84 20.34 -12.90 2.54
CA ARG A 84 21.59 -12.59 3.23
C ARG A 84 22.65 -11.99 2.30
N ARG A 85 22.71 -12.40 1.03
CA ARG A 85 23.58 -11.74 0.04
C ARG A 85 23.08 -10.34 -0.29
N SER A 86 21.77 -10.17 -0.48
CA SER A 86 21.16 -8.86 -0.70
C SER A 86 21.46 -7.89 0.45
N PHE A 87 21.39 -8.34 1.70
CA PHE A 87 21.79 -7.55 2.87
C PHE A 87 23.21 -6.98 2.71
N LYS A 88 24.18 -7.82 2.36
CA LYS A 88 25.56 -7.40 2.10
C LYS A 88 25.63 -6.39 0.96
N THR A 89 25.05 -6.74 -0.19
CA THR A 89 25.10 -5.90 -1.39
C THR A 89 24.46 -4.53 -1.19
N ILE A 90 23.30 -4.47 -0.52
CA ILE A 90 22.60 -3.21 -0.22
C ILE A 90 23.49 -2.29 0.62
N LEU A 91 24.07 -2.82 1.71
CA LEU A 91 24.91 -2.03 2.60
C LEU A 91 26.23 -1.61 1.94
N GLN A 92 26.87 -2.51 1.18
CA GLN A 92 28.08 -2.20 0.43
C GLN A 92 27.83 -1.10 -0.61
N ASN A 93 26.73 -1.19 -1.36
CA ASN A 93 26.36 -0.18 -2.36
C ASN A 93 25.99 1.15 -1.74
N ALA A 94 25.45 1.15 -0.51
CA ALA A 94 25.19 2.36 0.25
C ALA A 94 26.49 3.00 0.78
N GLY A 95 27.62 2.29 0.77
CA GLY A 95 28.93 2.77 1.19
C GLY A 95 29.32 2.41 2.62
N MET A 96 28.64 1.45 3.26
CA MET A 96 29.02 0.96 4.60
C MET A 96 30.35 0.19 4.54
N ASP A 97 31.17 0.29 5.58
CA ASP A 97 32.46 -0.38 5.64
C ASP A 97 32.30 -1.90 5.48
N GLY A 98 33.04 -2.47 4.52
CA GLY A 98 32.94 -3.88 4.17
C GLY A 98 33.25 -4.80 5.34
N LEU A 99 34.27 -4.47 6.14
CA LEU A 99 34.69 -5.30 7.27
C LEU A 99 33.62 -5.32 8.37
N LYS A 100 32.96 -4.19 8.65
CA LYS A 100 31.81 -4.14 9.56
C LYS A 100 30.63 -4.95 9.05
N ILE A 101 30.33 -4.93 7.75
CA ILE A 101 29.28 -5.78 7.16
C ILE A 101 29.61 -7.26 7.39
N GLU A 102 30.85 -7.68 7.13
CA GLU A 102 31.29 -9.07 7.35
C GLU A 102 31.18 -9.47 8.83
N ILE A 103 31.53 -8.58 9.76
CA ILE A 103 31.37 -8.76 11.21
C ILE A 103 29.90 -8.95 11.59
N LEU A 104 28.99 -8.10 11.11
CA LEU A 104 27.54 -8.21 11.36
C LEU A 104 26.97 -9.53 10.82
N MET A 105 27.45 -9.94 9.65
CA MET A 105 27.08 -11.21 9.05
C MET A 105 27.65 -12.39 9.85
N GLY A 106 28.77 -12.21 10.55
CA GLY A 106 29.49 -13.27 11.24
C GLY A 106 30.27 -14.16 10.27
N HIS A 107 30.81 -13.56 9.21
CA HIS A 107 31.77 -14.22 8.34
C HIS A 107 33.14 -14.29 9.00
N ASP A 108 33.94 -15.28 8.60
CA ASP A 108 35.33 -15.36 9.01
C ASP A 108 36.16 -14.42 8.14
N VAL A 109 36.64 -13.34 8.75
CA VAL A 109 37.48 -12.31 8.10
C VAL A 109 38.97 -12.55 8.38
N GLY A 110 39.34 -13.71 8.92
CA GLY A 110 40.73 -14.11 9.13
C GLY A 110 41.48 -13.15 10.06
N ILE A 111 42.68 -12.75 9.63
CA ILE A 111 43.62 -11.93 10.42
C ILE A 111 43.04 -10.53 10.71
N ASP A 112 42.20 -9.98 9.84
CA ASP A 112 41.61 -8.64 10.05
C ASP A 112 40.79 -8.57 11.34
N ARG A 113 40.24 -9.71 11.80
CA ARG A 113 39.49 -9.82 13.05
C ARG A 113 40.33 -9.59 14.30
N SER A 114 41.64 -9.84 14.24
CA SER A 114 42.53 -9.57 15.38
C SER A 114 42.90 -8.10 15.50
N TYR A 115 42.96 -7.38 14.38
CA TYR A 115 43.34 -5.96 14.32
C TYR A 115 42.15 -5.02 14.43
N TYR A 116 40.98 -5.44 13.94
CA TYR A 116 39.79 -4.62 13.89
C TYR A 116 38.66 -5.21 14.74
N ARG A 117 38.43 -4.61 15.91
CA ARG A 117 37.38 -5.00 16.84
C ARG A 117 36.53 -3.78 17.19
N PRO A 118 35.62 -3.35 16.29
CA PRO A 118 34.75 -2.22 16.56
C PRO A 118 33.87 -2.55 17.77
N SER A 119 33.71 -1.59 18.65
CA SER A 119 32.81 -1.66 19.79
C SER A 119 31.35 -1.76 19.35
N GLU A 120 30.48 -2.25 20.24
CA GLU A 120 29.04 -2.31 19.98
C GLU A 120 28.47 -0.91 19.64
N ALA A 121 29.00 0.14 20.28
CA ALA A 121 28.58 1.53 20.07
C ALA A 121 28.99 2.06 18.69
N GLU A 122 30.20 1.76 18.22
CA GLU A 122 30.67 2.14 16.89
C GLU A 122 29.86 1.44 15.79
N LEU A 123 29.61 0.14 15.96
CA LEU A 123 28.76 -0.61 15.03
C LEU A 123 27.33 -0.08 15.03
N ALA A 124 26.77 0.28 16.19
CA ALA A 124 25.43 0.83 16.30
C ALA A 124 25.30 2.21 15.64
N LYS A 125 26.31 3.08 15.84
CA LYS A 125 26.37 4.41 15.22
C LYS A 125 26.37 4.29 13.71
N GLU A 126 27.26 3.47 13.15
CA GLU A 126 27.33 3.28 11.71
C GLU A 126 26.06 2.61 11.18
N TRP A 127 25.59 1.54 11.81
CA TRP A 127 24.35 0.88 11.42
C TRP A 127 23.18 1.86 11.26
N LYS A 128 23.03 2.80 12.20
CA LYS A 128 21.95 3.79 12.18
C LYS A 128 21.98 4.68 10.92
N GLU A 129 23.16 4.95 10.36
CA GLU A 129 23.30 5.73 9.13
C GLU A 129 22.81 4.95 7.90
N TYR A 130 22.86 3.61 7.94
CA TYR A 130 22.49 2.73 6.82
C TYR A 130 21.16 2.01 7.00
N GLU A 131 20.55 2.07 8.18
CA GLU A 131 19.29 1.41 8.53
C GLU A 131 18.19 1.65 7.48
N ARG A 132 18.08 2.86 6.95
CA ARG A 132 17.07 3.25 5.95
C ARG A 132 17.07 2.40 4.68
N TYR A 133 18.20 1.80 4.31
CA TYR A 133 18.31 0.97 3.11
C TYR A 133 17.78 -0.45 3.32
N LEU A 134 17.49 -0.83 4.57
CA LEU A 134 17.04 -2.17 4.95
C LEU A 134 15.64 -2.18 5.54
N MET A 135 15.00 -1.01 5.71
CA MET A 135 13.59 -0.93 6.10
C MET A 135 12.72 -1.47 4.97
N LEU A 136 11.70 -2.26 5.33
CA LEU A 136 10.67 -2.73 4.39
C LEU A 136 9.60 -1.67 4.18
N GLU A 137 9.35 -0.87 5.21
CA GLU A 137 8.48 0.31 5.14
C GLU A 137 9.31 1.49 4.62
N THR A 138 9.10 1.87 3.36
CA THR A 138 9.68 3.10 2.79
C THR A 138 8.75 4.28 3.05
N PRO A 139 9.25 5.54 3.06
CA PRO A 139 8.39 6.71 3.12
C PRO A 139 7.30 6.74 2.04
N GLU A 140 7.53 6.14 0.87
CA GLU A 140 6.50 6.01 -0.18
C GLU A 140 5.40 5.00 0.14
N THR A 141 5.64 4.06 1.06
CA THR A 141 4.66 3.05 1.52
C THR A 141 4.07 3.37 2.89
N ALA A 142 4.64 4.35 3.61
CA ALA A 142 4.19 4.83 4.91
C ALA A 142 3.14 5.94 4.81
N ILE A 143 2.15 5.79 3.93
CA ILE A 143 0.93 6.59 4.05
C ILE A 143 0.15 5.99 5.22
N SER A 144 -0.14 6.78 6.25
CA SER A 144 -0.96 6.29 7.36
C SER A 144 -2.30 5.78 6.83
N VAL A 145 -2.92 4.82 7.53
CA VAL A 145 -4.24 4.28 7.14
C VAL A 145 -5.24 5.42 6.88
N LYS A 146 -5.20 6.46 7.72
CA LYS A 146 -6.04 7.65 7.63
C LYS A 146 -5.74 8.48 6.37
N GLU A 147 -4.49 8.78 6.08
CA GLU A 147 -4.12 9.53 4.86
C GLU A 147 -4.46 8.73 3.59
N ARG A 148 -4.36 7.40 3.64
CA ARG A 148 -4.75 6.53 2.51
C ARG A 148 -6.25 6.58 2.27
N GLU A 149 -7.05 6.55 3.34
CA GLU A 149 -8.50 6.73 3.27
C GLU A 149 -8.87 8.10 2.70
N GLU A 150 -8.20 9.17 3.13
CA GLU A 150 -8.41 10.53 2.62
C GLU A 150 -8.09 10.64 1.12
N ILE A 151 -6.97 10.06 0.67
CA ILE A 151 -6.60 10.00 -0.76
C ILE A 151 -7.64 9.23 -1.57
N ILE A 152 -8.10 8.07 -1.07
CA ILE A 152 -9.12 7.27 -1.76
C ILE A 152 -10.44 8.04 -1.84
N LYS A 153 -10.87 8.71 -0.77
CA LYS A 153 -12.08 9.53 -0.76
C LYS A 153 -11.98 10.67 -1.78
N ALA A 154 -10.88 11.40 -1.78
CA ALA A 154 -10.64 12.49 -2.73
C ALA A 154 -10.66 12.01 -4.19
N ALA A 155 -9.95 10.91 -4.51
CA ALA A 155 -9.94 10.33 -5.84
C ALA A 155 -11.32 9.80 -6.27
N THR A 156 -12.08 9.22 -5.33
CA THR A 156 -13.44 8.73 -5.59
C THR A 156 -14.39 9.87 -5.87
N LEU A 157 -14.33 10.96 -5.09
CA LEU A 157 -15.13 12.16 -5.30
C LEU A 157 -14.87 12.75 -6.68
N GLN A 158 -13.59 12.94 -7.04
CA GLN A 158 -13.20 13.44 -8.34
C GLN A 158 -13.74 12.57 -9.48
N ALA A 159 -13.64 11.24 -9.36
CA ALA A 159 -14.17 10.33 -10.37
C ALA A 159 -15.70 10.45 -10.53
N LEU A 160 -16.44 10.64 -9.43
CA LEU A 160 -17.89 10.85 -9.46
C LEU A 160 -18.26 12.20 -10.08
N GLU A 161 -17.54 13.27 -9.76
CA GLU A 161 -17.73 14.60 -10.36
C GLU A 161 -17.51 14.58 -11.87
N GLN A 162 -16.43 13.94 -12.32
CA GLN A 162 -16.16 13.76 -13.75
C GLN A 162 -17.23 12.91 -14.44
N THR A 163 -17.71 11.85 -13.77
CA THR A 163 -18.81 11.02 -14.29
C THR A 163 -20.09 11.83 -14.41
N TRP A 164 -20.42 12.65 -13.41
CA TRP A 164 -21.60 13.50 -13.44
C TRP A 164 -21.52 14.54 -14.55
N LEU A 165 -20.39 15.25 -14.68
CA LEU A 165 -20.16 16.20 -15.77
C LEU A 165 -20.26 15.54 -17.15
N ALA A 166 -19.75 14.32 -17.30
CA ALA A 166 -19.87 13.58 -18.55
C ALA A 166 -21.33 13.22 -18.90
N LEU A 167 -22.15 12.89 -17.88
CA LEU A 167 -23.57 12.57 -18.05
C LEU A 167 -24.45 13.83 -18.19
N ASN A 168 -24.09 14.92 -17.52
CA ASN A 168 -24.83 16.18 -17.44
C ASN A 168 -23.91 17.39 -17.64
N PRO A 169 -23.42 17.65 -18.87
CA PRO A 169 -22.40 18.67 -19.13
C PRO A 169 -22.81 20.11 -18.79
N ASN A 170 -24.12 20.38 -18.71
CA ASN A 170 -24.67 21.71 -18.42
C ASN A 170 -25.03 21.90 -16.94
N GLN A 171 -24.79 20.90 -16.09
CA GLN A 171 -25.08 20.97 -14.67
C GLN A 171 -23.83 20.61 -13.86
N PRO A 172 -23.06 21.61 -13.40
CA PRO A 172 -21.89 21.35 -12.56
C PRO A 172 -22.25 20.60 -11.26
N PRO A 173 -21.39 19.70 -10.76
CA PRO A 173 -21.59 19.01 -9.48
C PRO A 173 -21.89 19.95 -8.30
N GLU A 174 -21.32 21.16 -8.33
CA GLU A 174 -21.48 22.20 -7.33
C GLU A 174 -22.95 22.63 -7.15
N ASP A 175 -23.76 22.54 -8.19
CA ASP A 175 -25.19 22.83 -8.10
C ASP A 175 -25.89 21.79 -7.21
N LEU A 176 -25.48 20.52 -7.30
CA LEU A 176 -26.02 19.44 -6.46
C LEU A 176 -25.65 19.68 -4.99
N TYR A 177 -24.39 20.05 -4.73
CA TYR A 177 -23.93 20.35 -3.38
C TYR A 177 -24.63 21.56 -2.79
N THR A 178 -24.77 22.63 -3.58
CA THR A 178 -25.46 23.86 -3.15
C THR A 178 -26.93 23.59 -2.82
N ASN A 179 -27.59 22.76 -3.62
CA ASN A 179 -28.98 22.36 -3.35
C ASN A 179 -29.08 21.50 -2.09
N ALA A 180 -28.22 20.50 -1.93
CA ALA A 180 -28.19 19.67 -0.73
C ALA A 180 -27.89 20.50 0.53
N ALA A 181 -26.93 21.43 0.46
CA ALA A 181 -26.61 22.34 1.56
C ALA A 181 -27.80 23.19 1.98
N ARG A 182 -28.56 23.72 1.00
CA ARG A 182 -29.69 24.61 1.26
C ARG A 182 -30.96 23.89 1.72
N PHE A 183 -31.25 22.71 1.17
CA PHE A 183 -32.55 22.07 1.32
C PHE A 183 -32.52 20.77 2.12
N GLU A 184 -31.37 20.11 2.25
CA GLU A 184 -31.26 18.82 2.96
C GLU A 184 -30.43 18.89 4.24
N LEU A 185 -29.25 19.53 4.20
CA LEU A 185 -28.25 19.43 5.28
C LEU A 185 -28.19 20.67 6.18
N GLY A 186 -28.42 21.87 5.64
CA GLY A 186 -28.25 23.13 6.38
C GLY A 186 -26.80 23.56 6.59
N HIS A 187 -25.82 22.85 6.01
CA HIS A 187 -24.39 23.20 6.01
C HIS A 187 -23.74 22.78 4.68
N ASP A 188 -22.51 23.24 4.43
CA ASP A 188 -21.74 22.77 3.28
C ASP A 188 -21.38 21.29 3.47
N PRO A 189 -21.58 20.41 2.47
CA PRO A 189 -21.43 18.98 2.67
C PRO A 189 -19.95 18.58 2.79
N ASP A 190 -19.65 17.64 3.67
CA ASP A 190 -18.32 17.06 3.76
C ASP A 190 -18.01 16.10 2.58
N THR A 191 -16.79 15.56 2.52
CA THR A 191 -16.37 14.67 1.42
C THR A 191 -17.26 13.43 1.28
N ASP A 192 -17.69 12.83 2.39
CA ASP A 192 -18.52 11.62 2.36
C ASP A 192 -19.95 11.96 1.92
N GLU A 193 -20.47 13.10 2.35
CA GLU A 193 -21.77 13.61 1.93
C GLU A 193 -21.80 13.98 0.45
N LYS A 194 -20.76 14.67 -0.06
CA LYS A 194 -20.62 14.96 -1.50
C LYS A 194 -20.62 13.67 -2.33
N MET A 195 -19.89 12.65 -1.89
CA MET A 195 -19.87 11.34 -2.53
C MET A 195 -21.26 10.67 -2.51
N ARG A 196 -22.00 10.76 -1.41
CA ARG A 196 -23.37 10.21 -1.29
C ARG A 196 -24.34 10.93 -2.24
N ILE A 197 -24.31 12.25 -2.28
CA ILE A 197 -25.15 13.09 -3.15
C ILE A 197 -24.93 12.69 -4.61
N LEU A 198 -23.66 12.66 -5.05
CA LEU A 198 -23.33 12.33 -6.43
C LEU A 198 -23.71 10.90 -6.82
N ARG A 199 -23.45 9.91 -5.95
CA ARG A 199 -23.86 8.52 -6.22
C ARG A 199 -25.37 8.42 -6.40
N THR A 200 -26.13 9.10 -5.54
CA THR A 200 -27.59 9.12 -5.61
C THR A 200 -28.07 9.81 -6.90
N ALA A 201 -27.49 10.95 -7.25
CA ALA A 201 -27.83 11.68 -8.47
C ALA A 201 -27.53 10.87 -9.74
N ILE A 202 -26.34 10.27 -9.82
CA ILE A 202 -25.93 9.42 -10.96
C ILE A 202 -26.84 8.19 -11.07
N GLN A 203 -27.16 7.52 -9.96
CA GLN A 203 -28.05 6.36 -9.97
C GLN A 203 -29.47 6.72 -10.43
N SER A 204 -30.01 7.83 -9.90
CA SER A 204 -31.31 8.36 -10.33
C SER A 204 -31.32 8.71 -11.81
N TYR A 205 -30.26 9.34 -12.32
CA TYR A 205 -30.12 9.65 -13.74
C TYR A 205 -30.08 8.39 -14.61
N ILE A 206 -29.23 7.41 -14.26
CA ILE A 206 -29.15 6.14 -14.98
C ILE A 206 -30.50 5.43 -14.96
N ARG A 207 -31.21 5.44 -13.83
CA ARG A 207 -32.53 4.85 -13.70
C ARG A 207 -33.54 5.56 -14.61
N LEU A 208 -33.56 6.88 -14.62
CA LEU A 208 -34.41 7.68 -15.50
C LEU A 208 -34.14 7.35 -16.96
N VAL A 209 -32.88 7.28 -17.38
CA VAL A 209 -32.49 6.92 -18.75
C VAL A 209 -32.89 5.48 -19.11
N LYS A 210 -32.85 4.55 -18.15
CA LYS A 210 -33.31 3.17 -18.37
C LYS A 210 -34.82 3.03 -18.44
N GLU A 211 -35.56 3.80 -17.64
CA GLU A 211 -37.03 3.79 -17.62
C GLU A 211 -37.63 4.53 -18.84
N PHE A 212 -36.94 5.54 -19.36
CA PHE A 212 -37.30 6.23 -20.60
C PHE A 212 -36.54 5.63 -21.79
N ASP A 213 -37.13 4.60 -22.41
CA ASP A 213 -36.65 4.02 -23.68
C ASP A 213 -36.22 5.13 -24.65
N HIS A 214 -34.99 5.03 -25.17
CA HIS A 214 -34.29 6.09 -25.91
C HIS A 214 -35.13 6.65 -27.07
N THR A 215 -36.04 5.84 -27.64
CA THR A 215 -36.99 6.23 -28.69
C THR A 215 -38.11 7.16 -28.21
N GLN A 216 -38.60 7.02 -26.98
CA GLN A 216 -39.65 7.88 -26.42
C GLN A 216 -39.10 9.29 -26.16
N MET A 217 -37.89 9.41 -25.62
CA MET A 217 -37.23 10.71 -25.41
C MET A 217 -36.94 11.43 -26.73
N THR A 218 -36.39 10.74 -27.74
CA THR A 218 -36.13 11.36 -29.05
C THR A 218 -37.43 11.86 -29.70
N LYS A 219 -38.52 11.09 -29.60
CA LYS A 219 -39.85 11.49 -30.11
C LYS A 219 -40.44 12.68 -29.33
N ALA A 220 -40.33 12.68 -28.00
CA ALA A 220 -40.83 13.78 -27.16
C ALA A 220 -40.04 15.08 -27.43
N PHE A 221 -38.71 14.99 -27.56
CA PHE A 221 -37.85 16.12 -27.84
C PHE A 221 -38.09 16.69 -29.25
N GLN A 222 -38.25 15.84 -30.27
CA GLN A 222 -38.61 16.27 -31.62
C GLN A 222 -39.99 16.95 -31.66
N ARG A 223 -40.99 16.44 -30.92
CA ARG A 223 -42.30 17.09 -30.81
C ARG A 223 -42.18 18.49 -30.21
N ALA A 224 -41.48 18.64 -29.07
CA ALA A 224 -41.28 19.93 -28.41
C ALA A 224 -40.55 20.95 -29.32
N MET A 225 -39.54 20.51 -30.07
CA MET A 225 -38.81 21.36 -31.04
C MET A 225 -39.71 21.81 -32.20
N THR A 226 -40.54 20.91 -32.75
CA THR A 226 -41.47 21.28 -33.83
C THR A 226 -42.60 22.22 -33.36
N GLU A 227 -43.05 22.09 -32.12
CA GLU A 227 -44.06 22.98 -31.53
C GLU A 227 -43.49 24.38 -31.29
N THR A 228 -42.28 24.49 -30.73
CA THR A 228 -41.61 25.78 -30.54
C THR A 228 -41.32 26.49 -31.87
N GLU A 229 -40.96 25.76 -32.94
CA GLU A 229 -40.82 26.35 -34.28
C GLU A 229 -42.15 26.83 -34.86
N LYS A 230 -43.23 26.07 -34.69
CA LYS A 230 -44.59 26.46 -35.11
C LYS A 230 -45.04 27.71 -34.38
N GLU A 231 -44.80 27.80 -33.07
CA GLU A 231 -45.10 29.00 -32.29
C GLU A 231 -44.29 30.21 -32.72
N LYS A 232 -42.99 30.05 -32.98
CA LYS A 232 -42.13 31.12 -33.52
C LYS A 232 -42.65 31.62 -34.87
N LYS A 233 -43.06 30.72 -35.78
CA LYS A 233 -43.68 31.08 -37.07
C LYS A 233 -45.02 31.79 -36.90
N LYS A 234 -45.86 31.34 -35.96
CA LYS A 234 -47.17 31.95 -35.64
C LYS A 234 -47.00 33.36 -35.05
N ARG A 235 -46.01 33.56 -34.17
CA ARG A 235 -45.63 34.88 -33.62
C ARG A 235 -45.09 35.84 -34.68
N LYS A 236 -44.32 35.35 -35.66
CA LYS A 236 -43.86 36.16 -36.81
C LYS A 236 -45.00 36.58 -37.75
N ARG A 237 -45.99 35.71 -37.98
CA ARG A 237 -47.18 36.02 -38.81
C ARG A 237 -48.16 37.00 -38.17
N LYS A 238 -48.23 37.07 -36.83
CA LYS A 238 -49.05 38.06 -36.10
C LYS A 238 -48.44 39.46 -36.03
N ARG A 239 -47.18 39.64 -36.46
CA ARG A 239 -46.42 40.91 -36.42
C ARG A 239 -46.25 41.55 -37.81
N ARG A 240 -46.83 40.96 -38.86
CA ARG A 240 -46.97 41.52 -40.21
C ARG A 240 -48.44 41.77 -40.46
#